data_AF-A0A8J7XIQ7-F1
#
_entry.id   AF-A0A8J7XIQ7-F1
#
_cell.length_a   1.000
_cell.length_b   1.000
_cell.length_c   1.000
_cell.angle_alpha   90.00
_cell.angle_beta   90.00
_cell.angle_gamma   90.00
#
_symmetry.space_group_name_H-M   'P 1'
#
loop_
_entity.id
_entity.type
_entity.pdbx_description
1 polymer ?
#
loop_
_entity_poly.entity_id
_entity_poly.type
_entity_poly.pdbx_seq_one_letter_code
_entity_poly.pdbx_strand_id
1 'polypeptide(L)'
;MVSIYGNLLQETAASVIRDLLEFFRTLIVAFWQYILIVLGLIALYFILTRVVLRGTTYKTAAKEPTCVLTMSGRERSLEYLERFGGIRGVEAQAIRYLRKHGEVPRKQLEKVFGTKAVKQLAEDGFISII
;
A
#
# COMPACT_ATOMS: atom_id res chain seq x y z
N MET A 1 0.45 83.10 -7.55
CA MET A 1 -0.20 82.15 -6.60
C MET A 1 -0.68 80.85 -7.24
N VAL A 2 -1.02 80.77 -8.53
CA VAL A 2 -1.53 79.54 -9.18
C VAL A 2 -0.51 78.39 -9.24
N SER A 3 0.79 78.68 -9.36
CA SER A 3 1.85 77.67 -9.42
C SER A 3 2.09 76.91 -8.10
N ILE A 4 1.79 77.52 -6.95
CA ILE A 4 2.02 76.90 -5.63
C ILE A 4 0.96 75.81 -5.38
N TYR A 5 -0.29 76.06 -5.75
CA TYR A 5 -1.37 75.08 -5.64
C TYR A 5 -1.18 73.90 -6.60
N GLY A 6 -0.65 74.13 -7.81
CA GLY A 6 -0.34 73.07 -8.77
C GLY A 6 0.74 72.11 -8.27
N ASN A 7 1.81 72.63 -7.67
CA ASN A 7 2.88 71.80 -7.12
C ASN A 7 2.42 71.01 -5.88
N LEU A 8 1.61 71.60 -4.99
CA LEU A 8 1.05 70.94 -3.81
C LEU A 8 0.09 69.79 -4.19
N LEU A 9 -0.74 69.99 -5.21
CA LEU A 9 -1.62 68.95 -5.74
C LEU A 9 -0.84 67.83 -6.43
N GLN A 10 0.28 68.16 -7.07
CA GLN A 10 1.13 67.18 -7.74
C GLN A 10 1.94 66.33 -6.75
N GLU A 11 2.45 66.93 -5.67
CA GLU A 11 3.15 66.20 -4.59
C GLU A 11 2.19 65.28 -3.81
N THR A 12 0.97 65.75 -3.53
CA THR A 12 -0.06 64.92 -2.87
C THR A 12 -0.60 63.82 -3.78
N ALA A 13 -0.77 64.07 -5.08
CA ALA A 13 -1.11 63.02 -6.02
C ALA A 13 0.02 61.98 -6.16
N ALA A 14 1.28 62.43 -6.17
CA ALA A 14 2.44 61.54 -6.26
C ALA A 14 2.62 60.67 -5.00
N SER A 15 2.33 61.20 -3.80
CA SER A 15 2.37 60.42 -2.56
C SER A 15 1.27 59.35 -2.53
N VAL A 16 0.03 59.70 -2.93
CA VAL A 16 -1.08 58.74 -3.00
C VAL A 16 -0.78 57.61 -3.99
N ILE A 17 -0.18 57.92 -5.15
CA ILE A 17 0.21 56.90 -6.13
C ILE A 17 1.31 55.97 -5.57
N ARG A 18 2.28 56.52 -4.82
CA ARG A 18 3.33 55.72 -4.17
C ARG A 18 2.76 54.80 -3.10
N ASP A 19 1.84 55.30 -2.27
CA ASP A 19 1.18 54.51 -1.23
C ASP A 19 0.36 53.36 -1.84
N LEU A 20 -0.34 53.62 -2.95
CA LEU A 20 -1.05 52.57 -3.69
C LEU A 20 -0.08 51.51 -4.25
N LEU A 21 1.06 51.92 -4.79
CA LEU A 21 2.09 51.01 -5.30
C LEU A 21 2.69 50.14 -4.18
N GLU A 22 2.96 50.72 -3.01
CA GLU A 22 3.41 49.96 -1.84
C GLU A 22 2.34 49.01 -1.31
N PHE A 23 1.07 49.42 -1.30
CA PHE A 23 -0.05 48.55 -0.96
C PHE A 23 -0.15 47.34 -1.90
N PHE A 24 -0.11 47.55 -3.21
CA PHE A 24 -0.10 46.43 -4.16
C PHE A 24 1.14 45.54 -4.02
N ARG A 25 2.31 46.13 -3.77
CA ARG A 25 3.55 45.37 -3.55
C ARG A 25 3.46 44.48 -2.31
N THR A 26 2.99 45.03 -1.20
CA THR A 26 2.81 44.26 0.05
C THR A 26 1.76 43.18 -0.10
N LEU A 27 0.68 43.44 -0.84
CA LEU A 27 -0.37 42.46 -1.14
C LEU A 27 0.18 41.29 -1.98
N ILE A 28 0.95 41.57 -3.03
CA ILE A 28 1.59 40.54 -3.87
C ILE A 28 2.56 39.69 -3.04
N VAL A 29 3.38 40.32 -2.18
CA VAL A 29 4.32 39.61 -1.32
C VAL A 29 3.59 38.71 -0.32
N ALA A 30 2.52 39.20 0.30
CA ALA A 30 1.70 38.41 1.22
C ALA A 30 1.08 37.19 0.50
N PHE A 31 0.49 37.39 -0.68
CA PHE A 31 -0.05 36.29 -1.48
C PHE A 31 1.03 35.26 -1.87
N TRP A 32 2.24 35.73 -2.21
CA TRP A 32 3.36 34.84 -2.51
C TRP A 32 3.78 33.99 -1.31
N GLN A 33 3.82 34.59 -0.12
CA GLN A 33 4.08 33.87 1.13
C GLN A 33 3.01 32.82 1.41
N TYR A 34 1.73 33.12 1.21
CA TYR A 34 0.65 32.15 1.35
C TYR A 34 0.81 30.96 0.38
N ILE A 35 1.15 31.23 -0.88
CA ILE A 35 1.40 30.17 -1.88
C ILE A 35 2.56 29.27 -1.44
N LEU A 36 3.65 29.86 -0.93
CA LEU A 36 4.80 29.10 -0.42
C LEU A 36 4.44 28.26 0.81
N ILE A 37 3.63 28.78 1.73
CA ILE A 37 3.14 28.04 2.90
C ILE A 37 2.29 26.84 2.45
N VAL A 38 1.40 27.02 1.49
CA VAL A 38 0.57 25.94 0.93
C VAL A 38 1.43 24.88 0.27
N LEU A 39 2.42 25.26 -0.54
CA LEU A 39 3.37 24.31 -1.13
C LEU A 39 4.18 23.57 -0.07
N GLY A 40 4.61 24.26 0.99
CA GLY A 40 5.28 23.65 2.14
C GLY A 40 4.39 22.64 2.86
N LEU A 41 3.10 22.95 3.06
CA LEU A 41 2.13 22.03 3.65
C LEU A 41 1.88 20.80 2.77
N ILE A 42 1.79 20.95 1.45
CA ILE A 42 1.67 19.84 0.50
C ILE A 42 2.91 18.93 0.58
N ALA A 43 4.11 19.52 0.58
CA ALA A 43 5.35 18.77 0.70
C ALA A 43 5.44 18.03 2.04
N LEU A 44 5.09 18.70 3.14
CA LEU A 44 5.06 18.11 4.48
C LEU A 44 4.04 16.98 4.60
N TYR A 45 2.84 17.15 4.02
CA TYR A 45 1.83 16.10 3.91
C TYR A 45 2.37 14.91 3.10
N PHE A 46 3.05 15.15 1.98
CA PHE A 46 3.66 14.08 1.17
C PHE A 46 4.76 13.34 1.91
N ILE A 47 5.60 14.04 2.68
CA ILE A 47 6.66 13.42 3.50
C ILE A 47 6.03 12.62 4.64
N LEU A 48 5.06 13.18 5.37
CA LEU A 48 4.36 12.48 6.44
C LEU A 48 3.65 11.24 5.90
N THR A 49 2.92 11.36 4.80
CA THR A 49 2.27 10.20 4.17
C THR A 49 3.31 9.20 3.68
N ARG A 50 4.43 9.59 3.07
CA ARG A 50 5.51 8.66 2.68
C ARG A 50 6.15 7.96 3.88
N VAL A 51 6.40 8.66 4.99
CA VAL A 51 7.09 8.12 6.18
C VAL A 51 6.12 7.28 7.01
N VAL A 52 4.91 7.79 7.27
CA VAL A 52 3.86 7.09 8.01
C VAL A 52 3.32 5.92 7.19
N LEU A 53 2.97 6.10 5.92
CA LEU A 53 2.45 5.00 5.08
C LEU A 53 3.53 4.00 4.66
N ARG A 54 4.83 4.33 4.62
CA ARG A 54 5.86 3.26 4.47
C ARG A 54 5.97 2.40 5.73
N GLY A 55 5.69 2.96 6.90
CA GLY A 55 5.61 2.20 8.15
C GLY A 55 4.26 1.50 8.36
N THR A 56 3.18 2.03 7.78
CA THR A 56 1.80 1.53 7.94
C THR A 56 1.20 0.89 6.70
N THR A 57 1.96 0.72 5.61
CA THR A 57 1.88 -0.52 4.85
C THR A 57 2.43 -1.63 5.72
N TYR A 58 1.75 -1.92 6.83
CA TYR A 58 1.40 -3.29 7.09
C TYR A 58 0.95 -3.80 5.74
N LYS A 59 1.79 -4.64 5.13
CA LYS A 59 1.28 -5.66 4.23
C LYS A 59 0.04 -6.12 4.96
N THR A 60 -1.13 -5.77 4.43
CA THR A 60 -2.35 -6.46 4.83
C THR A 60 -1.91 -7.89 4.79
N ALA A 61 -1.88 -8.53 5.96
CA ALA A 61 -1.60 -9.92 6.07
C ALA A 61 -2.78 -10.60 5.39
N ALA A 62 -2.82 -10.55 4.05
CA ALA A 62 -3.26 -11.67 3.27
C ALA A 62 -2.38 -12.79 3.81
N LYS A 63 -2.88 -13.46 4.86
CA LYS A 63 -2.35 -14.72 5.35
C LYS A 63 -2.06 -15.49 4.07
N GLU A 64 -0.79 -15.77 3.83
CA GLU A 64 -0.45 -16.50 2.61
C GLU A 64 -1.34 -17.74 2.60
N PRO A 65 -2.05 -18.01 1.48
CA PRO A 65 -3.03 -19.08 1.45
C PRO A 65 -2.38 -20.35 2.00
N THR A 66 -2.97 -20.87 3.07
CA THR A 66 -2.48 -22.02 3.81
C THR A 66 -3.17 -23.27 3.29
N CYS A 67 -2.38 -24.31 3.09
CA CYS A 67 -2.87 -25.63 2.74
C CYS A 67 -3.11 -26.41 4.02
N VAL A 68 -4.34 -26.90 4.18
CA VAL A 68 -4.76 -27.76 5.30
C VAL A 68 -5.32 -29.05 4.73
N LEU A 69 -5.07 -30.17 5.40
CA LEU A 69 -5.71 -31.43 5.04
C LEU A 69 -7.19 -31.39 5.35
N THR A 70 -8.01 -31.74 4.36
CA THR A 70 -9.43 -31.98 4.54
C THR A 70 -9.67 -33.28 5.30
N MET A 71 -10.91 -33.51 5.77
CA MET A 71 -11.28 -34.75 6.49
C MET A 71 -10.95 -36.02 5.68
N SER A 72 -11.08 -35.97 4.35
CA SER A 72 -10.73 -37.08 3.45
C SER A 72 -9.24 -37.44 3.49
N GLY A 73 -8.35 -36.44 3.58
CA GLY A 73 -6.91 -36.61 3.70
C GLY A 73 -6.43 -36.90 5.12
N ARG A 74 -7.23 -36.59 6.15
CA ARG A 74 -6.88 -36.75 7.57
C ARG A 74 -7.29 -38.11 8.16
N GLU A 75 -8.46 -38.63 7.78
CA GLU A 75 -9.06 -39.82 8.44
C GLU A 75 -8.67 -41.15 7.78
N ARG A 76 -8.29 -41.15 6.50
CA ARG A 76 -7.95 -42.39 5.78
C ARG A 76 -6.52 -42.84 6.05
N SER A 77 -6.25 -44.13 6.19
CA SER A 77 -4.86 -44.61 6.29
C SER A 77 -4.08 -44.27 5.02
N LEU A 78 -2.79 -43.98 5.15
CA LEU A 78 -1.95 -43.66 3.98
C LEU A 78 -1.91 -44.81 2.97
N GLU A 79 -1.92 -46.05 3.47
CA GLU A 79 -2.01 -47.26 2.64
C GLU A 79 -3.32 -47.34 1.85
N TYR A 80 -4.43 -46.83 2.41
CA TYR A 80 -5.71 -46.76 1.69
C TYR A 80 -5.66 -45.71 0.58
N LEU A 81 -5.05 -44.56 0.83
CA LEU A 81 -4.87 -43.51 -0.18
C LEU A 81 -3.93 -43.95 -1.32
N GLU A 82 -2.87 -44.70 -0.99
CA GLU A 82 -1.92 -45.22 -1.97
C GLU A 82 -2.52 -46.36 -2.82
N ARG A 83 -3.40 -47.20 -2.24
CA ARG A 83 -4.04 -48.32 -2.95
C ARG A 83 -5.32 -47.96 -3.70
N PHE A 84 -6.16 -47.09 -3.12
CA PHE A 84 -7.51 -46.79 -3.64
C PHE A 84 -7.71 -45.33 -4.02
N GLY A 85 -6.91 -44.41 -3.49
CA GLY A 85 -6.98 -42.99 -3.80
C GLY A 85 -6.19 -42.56 -5.04
N GLY A 86 -5.47 -43.49 -5.69
CA GLY A 86 -4.62 -43.17 -6.84
C GLY A 86 -3.38 -42.33 -6.51
N ILE A 87 -3.20 -41.95 -5.24
CA ILE A 87 -2.15 -41.04 -4.78
C ILE A 87 -0.82 -41.78 -4.77
N ARG A 88 0.14 -41.38 -5.60
CA ARG A 88 1.44 -42.07 -5.72
C ARG A 88 2.61 -41.09 -5.73
N GLY A 89 3.72 -41.51 -5.12
CA GLY A 89 4.96 -40.75 -5.12
C GLY A 89 4.88 -39.44 -4.34
N VAL A 90 5.03 -38.31 -5.05
CA VAL A 90 5.21 -36.98 -4.47
C VAL A 90 3.95 -36.48 -3.73
N GLU A 91 2.76 -36.86 -4.21
CA GLU A 91 1.49 -36.47 -3.60
C GLU A 91 1.28 -37.13 -2.23
N ALA A 92 1.65 -38.41 -2.09
CA ALA A 92 1.58 -39.13 -0.82
C ALA A 92 2.57 -38.55 0.21
N GLN A 93 3.73 -38.09 -0.26
CA GLN A 93 4.70 -37.38 0.57
C GLN A 93 4.19 -36.01 1.02
N ALA A 94 3.50 -35.27 0.15
CA ALA A 94 2.87 -34.01 0.51
C ALA A 94 1.79 -34.20 1.60
N ILE A 95 0.97 -35.26 1.49
CA ILE A 95 -0.02 -35.61 2.52
C ILE A 95 0.65 -36.03 3.83
N ARG A 96 1.72 -36.85 3.79
CA ARG A 96 2.51 -37.20 4.99
C ARG A 96 3.06 -35.96 5.67
N TYR A 97 3.58 -35.02 4.89
CA TYR A 97 4.13 -33.77 5.39
C TYR A 97 3.06 -32.91 6.07
N LEU A 98 1.91 -32.74 5.43
CA LEU A 98 0.79 -32.00 6.03
C LEU A 98 0.20 -32.71 7.26
N ARG A 99 0.23 -34.04 7.35
CA ARG A 99 -0.19 -34.75 8.58
C ARG A 99 0.73 -34.48 9.76
N LYS A 100 2.04 -34.34 9.50
CA LYS A 100 3.04 -34.09 10.54
C LYS A 100 3.07 -32.62 10.97
N HIS A 101 2.89 -31.69 10.04
CA HIS A 101 3.07 -30.27 10.27
C HIS A 101 1.76 -29.48 10.37
N GLY A 102 0.62 -30.07 10.03
CA GLY A 102 -0.68 -29.41 10.06
C GLY A 102 -0.84 -28.41 8.93
N GLU A 103 -0.99 -27.14 9.28
CA GLU A 103 -1.19 -26.05 8.33
C GLU A 103 0.15 -25.56 7.78
N VAL A 104 0.28 -25.53 6.44
CA VAL A 104 1.52 -25.12 5.78
C VAL A 104 1.22 -24.08 4.71
N PRO A 105 2.02 -23.00 4.58
CA PRO A 105 1.85 -22.03 3.48
C PRO A 105 1.93 -22.71 2.11
N ARG A 106 0.99 -22.38 1.22
CA ARG A 106 0.91 -22.97 -0.14
C ARG A 106 2.22 -22.83 -0.90
N LYS A 107 2.88 -21.68 -0.83
CA LYS A 107 4.17 -21.45 -1.50
C LYS A 107 5.26 -22.40 -1.02
N GLN A 108 5.28 -22.72 0.28
CA GLN A 108 6.24 -23.66 0.84
C GLN A 108 5.96 -25.08 0.35
N LEU A 109 4.69 -25.48 0.32
CA LEU A 109 4.29 -26.79 -0.18
C LEU A 109 4.60 -26.94 -1.68
N GLU A 110 4.28 -25.92 -2.49
CA GLU A 110 4.58 -25.87 -3.92
C GLU A 110 6.09 -25.88 -4.22
N LYS A 111 6.91 -25.27 -3.36
CA LYS A 111 8.38 -25.27 -3.51
C LYS A 111 8.99 -26.64 -3.24
N VAL A 112 8.44 -27.38 -2.28
CA VAL A 112 8.99 -28.70 -1.86
C VAL A 112 8.47 -29.83 -2.73
N PHE A 113 7.18 -29.83 -3.05
CA PHE A 113 6.50 -30.95 -3.72
C PHE A 113 6.07 -30.64 -5.17
N GLY A 114 6.26 -29.40 -5.63
CA GLY A 114 5.91 -28.97 -6.97
C GLY A 114 4.45 -28.50 -7.10
N THR A 115 4.24 -27.52 -7.97
CA THR A 115 2.93 -26.87 -8.16
C THR A 115 1.86 -27.79 -8.75
N LYS A 116 2.25 -28.78 -9.56
CA LYS A 116 1.31 -29.73 -10.18
C LYS A 116 0.66 -30.66 -9.14
N ALA A 117 1.47 -31.26 -8.27
CA ALA A 117 0.99 -32.16 -7.23
C ALA A 117 0.07 -31.45 -6.23
N VAL A 118 0.42 -30.22 -5.82
CA VAL A 118 -0.42 -29.43 -4.90
C VAL A 118 -1.77 -29.06 -5.53
N LYS A 119 -1.80 -28.74 -6.82
CA LYS A 119 -3.06 -28.47 -7.54
C LYS A 119 -3.93 -29.71 -7.67
N GLN A 120 -3.36 -30.86 -8.06
CA GLN A 120 -4.10 -32.12 -8.16
C GLN A 120 -4.70 -32.52 -6.81
N LEU A 121 -3.92 -32.43 -5.72
CA LEU A 121 -4.43 -32.71 -4.37
C LEU A 121 -5.54 -31.75 -3.90
N ALA A 122 -5.56 -30.51 -4.41
CA ALA A 122 -6.65 -29.57 -4.15
C ALA A 122 -7.89 -29.88 -5.00
N GLU A 123 -7.71 -30.24 -6.28
CA GLU A 123 -8.79 -30.66 -7.19
C GLU A 123 -9.47 -31.95 -6.72
N ASP A 124 -8.69 -32.91 -6.26
CA ASP A 124 -9.17 -34.18 -5.70
C ASP A 124 -9.78 -34.02 -4.29
N GLY A 125 -9.72 -32.81 -3.72
CA GLY A 125 -10.34 -32.48 -2.44
C GLY A 125 -9.62 -33.05 -1.22
N PHE A 126 -8.35 -33.43 -1.33
CA PHE A 126 -7.51 -33.87 -0.20
C PHE A 126 -6.91 -32.71 0.59
N ILE A 127 -6.76 -31.54 -0.03
CA ILE A 127 -6.22 -30.32 0.57
C ILE A 127 -7.20 -29.16 0.34
N SER A 128 -7.50 -28.40 1.38
CA SER A 128 -8.20 -27.11 1.29
C SER A 128 -7.21 -25.96 1.38
N ILE A 129 -7.42 -24.94 0.55
CA ILE A 129 -6.63 -23.71 0.55
C ILE A 129 -7.44 -22.63 1.29
N ILE A 130 -6.92 -22.16 2.42
CA ILE A 130 -7.56 -21.18 3.33
C ILE A 130 -6.74 -19.90 3.37
#